data_AF-A0A314UT58-F1
#
_entry.id   AF-A0A314UT58-F1
#
_cell.length_a   1.000
_cell.length_b   1.000
_cell.length_c   1.000
_cell.angle_alpha   90.00
_cell.angle_beta   90.00
_cell.angle_gamma   90.00
#
_symmetry.space_group_name_H-M   'P 1'
#
loop_
_entity.id
_entity.type
_entity.pdbx_description
1 polymer ?
#
loop_
_entity_poly.entity_id
_entity_poly.type
_entity_poly.pdbx_seq_one_letter_code
_entity_poly.pdbx_strand_id
1 'polypeptide(L)'
;MKTRQNLLLMIIASAAVFSVATACSNGQCKLLEACSSDGDCEAGLFCFSCPEAFSGSRCIRSTITDQFKLLNNSLPFNKYAFLTTHNAFAIEGEPSHTGIPRVTFTNQEDTITQQLNRSEGGGSFQALDNLNGELLCGCNDVHACVPGSPPGSCQP
;
A
#
# COMPACT_ATOMS: atom_id res chain seq x y z
N MET A 1 -17.71 57.88 10.52
CA MET A 1 -17.52 56.75 11.47
C MET A 1 -18.34 55.50 11.13
N LYS A 2 -19.65 55.61 10.84
CA LYS A 2 -20.51 54.45 10.49
C LYS A 2 -20.03 53.61 9.29
N THR A 3 -19.51 54.23 8.24
CA THR A 3 -19.06 53.54 7.01
C THR A 3 -17.78 52.70 7.22
N ARG A 4 -16.86 53.15 8.09
CA ARG A 4 -15.66 52.39 8.48
C ARG A 4 -16.00 51.19 9.36
N GLN A 5 -16.95 51.35 10.29
CA GLN A 5 -17.45 50.27 11.15
C GLN A 5 -18.09 49.14 10.31
N ASN A 6 -18.92 49.50 9.33
CA ASN A 6 -19.57 48.52 8.44
C ASN A 6 -18.57 47.82 7.52
N LEU A 7 -17.55 48.53 7.02
CA LEU A 7 -16.50 47.93 6.21
C LEU A 7 -15.65 46.93 7.02
N LEU A 8 -15.31 47.28 8.27
CA LEU A 8 -14.62 46.39 9.21
C LEU A 8 -15.46 45.14 9.54
N LEU A 9 -16.76 45.31 9.79
CA LEU A 9 -17.68 44.19 10.02
C LEU A 9 -17.77 43.25 8.82
N MET A 10 -17.79 43.78 7.59
CA MET A 10 -17.81 42.96 6.37
C MET A 10 -16.49 42.21 6.14
N ILE A 11 -15.34 42.83 6.44
CA ILE A 11 -14.03 42.15 6.36
C ILE A 11 -13.94 41.01 7.38
N ILE A 12 -14.35 41.26 8.63
CA ILE A 12 -14.36 40.23 9.69
C ILE A 12 -15.32 39.09 9.34
N ALA A 13 -16.51 39.40 8.81
CA ALA A 13 -17.47 38.40 8.33
C ALA A 13 -16.90 37.56 7.17
N SER A 14 -16.16 38.16 6.23
CA SER A 14 -15.53 37.42 5.13
C SER A 14 -14.36 36.54 5.57
N ALA A 15 -13.58 36.97 6.58
CA ALA A 15 -12.48 36.17 7.13
C ALA A 15 -12.97 34.95 7.93
N ALA A 16 -14.14 35.04 8.59
CA ALA A 16 -14.74 33.94 9.33
C ALA A 16 -15.27 32.81 8.43
N VAL A 17 -15.46 33.05 7.12
CA VAL A 17 -16.00 32.07 6.16
C VAL A 17 -14.90 31.19 5.53
N PHE A 18 -13.62 31.56 5.67
CA PHE A 18 -12.51 30.73 5.21
C PHE A 18 -12.03 29.76 6.31
N SER A 19 -12.89 28.82 6.69
CA SER A 19 -12.44 27.60 7.34
C SER A 19 -11.80 26.71 6.27
N VAL A 20 -10.51 26.92 6.00
CA VAL A 20 -9.75 25.99 5.17
C VAL A 20 -9.66 24.70 5.99
N ALA A 21 -10.30 23.64 5.53
CA ALA A 21 -10.04 22.32 6.07
C ALA A 21 -8.57 22.02 5.79
N THR A 22 -7.70 22.27 6.77
CA THR A 22 -6.30 21.86 6.69
C THR A 22 -6.32 20.35 6.60
N ALA A 23 -5.96 19.82 5.43
CA ALA A 23 -5.61 18.42 5.33
C ALA A 23 -4.61 18.12 6.45
N CYS A 24 -4.91 17.09 7.22
CA CYS A 24 -3.93 16.48 8.10
C CYS A 24 -2.64 16.28 7.30
N SER A 25 -1.53 16.72 7.88
CA SER A 25 -0.19 16.47 7.35
C SER A 25 0.63 15.96 8.53
N ASN A 26 1.64 15.13 8.26
CA ASN A 26 2.45 14.39 9.26
C ASN A 26 1.89 13.03 9.70
N GLY A 27 1.27 12.26 8.80
CA GLY A 27 0.92 10.85 9.07
C GLY A 27 -0.24 10.64 10.04
N GLN A 28 -1.08 11.66 10.24
CA GLN A 28 -2.22 11.63 11.16
C GLN A 28 -3.58 11.60 10.44
N CYS A 29 -3.59 11.54 9.11
CA CYS A 29 -4.84 11.45 8.37
C CYS A 29 -5.50 10.09 8.54
N LYS A 30 -6.76 10.13 8.95
CA LYS A 30 -7.60 8.97 9.16
C LYS A 30 -8.27 8.53 7.86
N LEU A 31 -8.90 7.36 7.92
CA LEU A 31 -9.66 6.78 6.83
C LEU A 31 -10.69 7.80 6.26
N LEU A 32 -10.63 8.00 4.94
CA LEU A 32 -11.42 8.94 4.13
C LEU A 32 -11.11 10.44 4.32
N GLU A 33 -10.14 10.80 5.14
CA GLU A 33 -9.64 12.18 5.22
C GLU A 33 -8.81 12.53 3.98
N ALA A 34 -8.83 13.80 3.58
CA ALA A 34 -8.10 14.29 2.41
C ALA A 34 -6.59 14.22 2.64
N CYS A 35 -5.83 13.85 1.61
CA CYS A 35 -4.38 13.70 1.66
C CYS A 35 -3.74 14.19 0.35
N SER A 36 -2.44 14.47 0.40
CA SER A 36 -1.63 14.82 -0.78
C SER A 36 -0.56 13.75 -1.10
N SER A 37 -0.08 13.03 -0.10
CA SER A 37 0.90 11.96 -0.23
C SER A 37 0.66 10.84 0.77
N ASP A 38 1.24 9.66 0.54
CA ASP A 38 1.14 8.52 1.46
C ASP A 38 1.62 8.86 2.88
N GLY A 39 2.59 9.78 3.01
CA GLY A 39 3.11 10.24 4.30
C GLY A 39 2.12 11.08 5.13
N ASP A 40 0.98 11.47 4.57
CA ASP A 40 -0.07 12.18 5.30
C ASP A 40 -0.94 11.21 6.12
N CYS A 41 -1.02 9.95 5.71
CA CYS A 41 -1.93 8.95 6.25
C CYS A 41 -1.39 8.19 7.46
N GLU A 42 -2.29 7.77 8.36
CA GLU A 42 -1.95 6.87 9.47
C GLU A 42 -1.42 5.51 8.95
N ALA A 43 -0.68 4.78 9.81
CA ALA A 43 -0.17 3.46 9.46
C ALA A 43 -1.28 2.52 8.99
N GLY A 44 -1.03 1.82 7.87
CA GLY A 44 -2.03 0.95 7.23
C GLY A 44 -2.99 1.67 6.28
N LEU A 45 -2.81 2.98 6.07
CA LEU A 45 -3.53 3.78 5.07
C LEU A 45 -2.56 4.32 4.00
N PHE A 46 -3.08 4.65 2.83
CA PHE A 46 -2.32 5.29 1.74
C PHE A 46 -3.19 6.32 1.02
N CYS A 47 -2.55 7.25 0.32
CA CYS A 47 -3.23 8.35 -0.31
C CYS A 47 -3.61 8.02 -1.76
N PHE A 48 -4.91 7.97 -2.05
CA PHE A 48 -5.40 7.57 -3.38
C PHE A 48 -6.62 8.34 -3.83
N SER A 49 -6.78 8.49 -5.15
CA SER A 49 -7.95 9.07 -5.78
C SER A 49 -8.77 8.01 -6.53
N CYS A 50 -10.07 7.94 -6.27
CA CYS A 50 -11.01 7.14 -7.05
C CYS A 50 -12.13 8.05 -7.56
N PRO A 51 -12.02 8.61 -8.79
CA PRO A 51 -12.97 9.57 -9.35
C PRO A 51 -14.43 9.10 -9.34
N GLU A 52 -14.65 7.79 -9.43
CA GLU A 52 -15.95 7.14 -9.44
C GLU A 52 -16.63 7.16 -8.06
N ALA A 53 -15.84 7.25 -6.98
CA ALA A 53 -16.32 7.21 -5.61
C ALA A 53 -16.24 8.58 -4.92
N PHE A 54 -15.18 9.36 -5.14
CA PHE A 54 -14.96 10.64 -4.48
C PHE A 54 -14.03 11.58 -5.27
N SER A 55 -14.24 12.89 -5.08
CA SER A 55 -13.34 13.91 -5.63
C SER A 55 -12.09 14.09 -4.75
N GLY A 56 -10.94 14.19 -5.41
CA GLY A 56 -9.62 14.36 -4.77
C GLY A 56 -9.04 13.06 -4.20
N SER A 57 -7.85 13.16 -3.61
CA SER A 57 -7.19 12.03 -2.95
C SER A 57 -7.57 11.96 -1.48
N ARG A 58 -7.78 10.74 -0.99
CA ARG A 58 -8.15 10.47 0.41
C ARG A 58 -7.33 9.30 0.94
N CYS A 59 -7.11 9.29 2.26
CA CYS A 59 -6.48 8.16 2.93
C CYS A 59 -7.45 6.98 2.91
N ILE A 60 -7.12 5.96 2.13
CA ILE A 60 -7.89 4.73 2.06
C ILE A 60 -7.08 3.59 2.67
N ARG A 61 -7.77 2.50 3.05
CA ARG A 61 -7.08 1.33 3.62
C ARG A 61 -6.07 0.80 2.61
N SER A 62 -4.80 0.80 3.02
CA SER A 62 -3.71 0.16 2.28
C SER A 62 -3.79 -1.35 2.40
N THR A 63 -4.27 -1.81 3.56
CA THR A 63 -4.38 -3.21 3.90
C THR A 63 -5.84 -3.61 4.09
N ILE A 64 -6.21 -4.66 3.37
CA ILE A 64 -7.32 -5.53 3.75
C ILE A 64 -6.87 -6.24 5.04
N THR A 65 -7.76 -6.51 6.00
CA THR A 65 -7.40 -7.43 7.10
C THR A 65 -6.83 -8.69 6.47
N ASP A 66 -5.58 -9.04 6.77
CA ASP A 66 -4.92 -10.21 6.20
C ASP A 66 -5.68 -11.47 6.63
N GLN A 67 -6.58 -11.92 5.74
CA GLN A 67 -7.36 -13.14 5.96
C GLN A 67 -6.49 -14.39 5.78
N PHE A 68 -5.24 -14.22 5.34
CA PHE A 68 -4.28 -15.25 5.03
C PHE A 68 -3.09 -15.24 5.98
N LYS A 69 -3.14 -14.45 7.06
CA LYS A 69 -2.10 -14.41 8.09
C LYS A 69 -1.78 -15.83 8.49
N LEU A 70 -0.58 -16.27 8.12
CA LEU A 70 -0.23 -17.67 8.16
C LEU A 70 -0.12 -18.10 9.63
N LEU A 71 -1.22 -18.59 10.20
CA LEU A 71 -1.26 -19.05 11.59
C LEU A 71 -0.40 -20.31 11.78
N ASN A 72 -0.14 -21.03 10.69
CA ASN A 72 0.66 -22.25 10.64
C ASN A 72 1.30 -22.36 9.24
N ASN A 73 2.63 -22.53 9.18
CA ASN A 73 3.44 -22.65 7.95
C ASN A 73 3.80 -24.10 7.57
N SER A 74 3.29 -25.10 8.29
CA SER A 74 3.62 -26.51 8.08
C SER A 74 2.78 -27.20 7.00
N LEU A 75 1.79 -26.53 6.40
CA LEU A 75 0.97 -27.12 5.35
C LEU A 75 1.63 -26.91 3.97
N PRO A 76 1.39 -27.80 2.99
CA PRO A 76 1.90 -27.58 1.64
C PRO A 76 1.22 -26.37 0.97
N PHE A 77 1.92 -25.73 0.01
CA PHE A 77 1.51 -24.47 -0.66
C PHE A 77 0.04 -24.44 -1.12
N ASN A 78 -0.49 -25.57 -1.60
CA ASN A 78 -1.86 -25.70 -2.07
C ASN A 78 -2.94 -25.71 -0.97
N LYS A 79 -2.56 -25.53 0.30
CA LYS A 79 -3.47 -25.41 1.45
C LYS A 79 -3.64 -23.98 1.94
N TYR A 80 -2.94 -23.03 1.33
CA TYR A 80 -3.09 -21.61 1.60
C TYR A 80 -3.85 -20.93 0.46
N ALA A 81 -4.46 -19.80 0.80
CA ALA A 81 -5.01 -18.88 -0.17
C ALA A 81 -4.10 -17.65 -0.23
N PHE A 82 -3.88 -17.15 -1.44
CA PHE A 82 -2.95 -16.05 -1.69
C PHE A 82 -3.66 -14.95 -2.45
N LEU A 83 -3.40 -13.71 -2.04
CA LEU A 83 -3.72 -12.56 -2.87
C LEU A 83 -2.73 -12.49 -4.03
N THR A 84 -3.23 -12.41 -5.25
CA THR A 84 -2.41 -12.34 -6.46
C THR A 84 -2.90 -11.25 -7.37
N THR A 85 -1.97 -10.67 -8.14
CA THR A 85 -2.26 -9.61 -9.10
C THR A 85 -2.06 -10.13 -10.52
N HIS A 86 -3.13 -10.14 -11.31
CA HIS A 86 -3.06 -10.49 -12.72
C HIS A 86 -2.41 -9.35 -13.52
N ASN A 87 -1.43 -9.67 -14.37
CA ASN A 87 -0.66 -8.69 -15.14
C ASN A 87 0.01 -7.60 -14.28
N ALA A 88 0.68 -8.00 -13.19
CA ALA A 88 1.32 -7.10 -12.22
C ALA A 88 2.19 -5.98 -12.82
N PHE A 89 2.78 -6.18 -14.00
CA PHE A 89 3.64 -5.20 -14.70
C PHE A 89 2.88 -4.21 -15.60
N ALA A 90 1.58 -4.41 -15.84
CA ALA A 90 0.75 -3.55 -16.69
C ALA A 90 0.24 -2.33 -15.92
N ILE A 91 1.21 -1.55 -15.43
CA ILE A 91 1.03 -0.40 -14.55
C ILE A 91 0.69 0.85 -15.37
N GLU A 92 -0.33 1.57 -14.93
CA GLU A 92 -0.74 2.85 -15.49
C GLU A 92 0.37 3.89 -15.35
N GLY A 93 0.62 4.64 -16.44
CA GLY A 93 1.64 5.68 -16.48
C GLY A 93 3.10 5.20 -16.48
N GLU A 94 3.36 3.89 -16.26
CA GLU A 94 4.73 3.37 -16.20
C GLU A 94 5.41 3.40 -17.58
N PRO A 95 6.55 4.10 -17.72
CA PRO A 95 7.24 4.24 -18.99
C PRO A 95 7.89 2.92 -19.45
N SER A 96 8.09 2.79 -20.76
CA SER A 96 8.84 1.66 -21.30
C SER A 96 10.34 1.84 -21.08
N HIS A 97 10.94 0.92 -20.32
CA HIS A 97 12.40 0.87 -20.10
C HIS A 97 13.17 0.20 -21.24
N THR A 98 12.47 -0.43 -22.19
CA THR A 98 13.07 -1.13 -23.35
C THR A 98 12.91 -0.36 -24.65
N GLY A 99 12.12 0.73 -24.65
CA GLY A 99 11.73 1.45 -25.85
C GLY A 99 10.62 0.78 -26.66
N ILE A 100 10.19 -0.43 -26.28
CA ILE A 100 9.05 -1.11 -26.90
C ILE A 100 7.77 -0.76 -26.14
N PRO A 101 6.73 -0.24 -26.82
CA PRO A 101 5.46 0.08 -26.18
C PRO A 101 4.71 -1.19 -25.75
N ARG A 102 3.99 -1.07 -24.62
CA ARG A 102 3.14 -2.13 -24.09
C ARG A 102 1.95 -2.35 -25.03
N VAL A 103 1.71 -3.59 -25.45
CA VAL A 103 0.63 -3.95 -26.40
C VAL A 103 -0.71 -4.23 -25.69
N THR A 104 -0.67 -4.50 -24.38
CA THR A 104 -1.86 -4.76 -23.56
C THR A 104 -2.35 -3.48 -22.88
N PHE A 105 -3.62 -3.48 -22.50
CA PHE A 105 -4.18 -2.49 -21.58
C PHE A 105 -3.43 -2.51 -20.24
N THR A 106 -3.41 -1.36 -19.57
CA THR A 106 -2.98 -1.23 -18.18
C THR A 106 -4.15 -1.61 -17.28
N ASN A 107 -3.89 -2.40 -16.26
CA ASN A 107 -4.88 -2.81 -15.27
C ASN A 107 -4.37 -2.68 -13.83
N GLN A 108 -3.18 -2.10 -13.65
CA GLN A 108 -2.56 -1.90 -12.36
C GLN A 108 -2.31 -0.41 -12.11
N GLU A 109 -2.75 0.08 -10.97
CA GLU A 109 -2.50 1.46 -10.50
C GLU A 109 -1.24 1.52 -9.60
N ASP A 110 -0.85 0.38 -9.05
CA ASP A 110 0.25 0.25 -8.09
C ASP A 110 1.55 -0.21 -8.76
N THR A 111 2.68 0.37 -8.34
CA THR A 111 4.01 -0.17 -8.65
C THR A 111 4.20 -1.57 -8.07
N ILE A 112 5.18 -2.33 -8.59
CA ILE A 112 5.49 -3.67 -8.07
C ILE A 112 5.79 -3.64 -6.56
N THR A 113 6.56 -2.66 -6.10
CA THR A 113 6.88 -2.50 -4.67
C THR A 113 5.62 -2.24 -3.84
N GLN A 114 4.69 -1.42 -4.32
CA GLN A 114 3.42 -1.17 -3.63
C GLN A 114 2.55 -2.43 -3.59
N GLN A 115 2.45 -3.20 -4.69
CA GLN A 115 1.71 -4.47 -4.71
C GLN A 115 2.25 -5.47 -3.67
N LEU A 116 3.57 -5.55 -3.52
CA LEU A 116 4.23 -6.39 -2.51
C LEU A 116 3.99 -5.88 -1.09
N ASN A 117 4.14 -4.58 -0.86
CA ASN A 117 3.95 -3.97 0.46
C ASN A 117 2.51 -4.08 0.95
N ARG A 118 1.53 -3.96 0.03
CA ARG A 118 0.09 -4.16 0.34
C ARG A 118 -0.25 -5.61 0.68
N SER A 119 0.58 -6.55 0.25
CA SER A 119 0.49 -7.96 0.62
C SER A 119 1.22 -8.26 1.95
N GLU A 120 1.40 -7.24 2.81
CA GLU A 120 2.16 -7.26 4.07
C GLU A 120 3.60 -7.79 3.94
N GLY A 121 4.22 -7.63 2.75
CA GLY A 121 5.58 -8.13 2.49
C GLY A 121 5.70 -9.66 2.47
N GLY A 122 4.56 -10.35 2.56
CA GLY A 122 4.49 -11.75 2.95
C GLY A 122 3.44 -12.58 2.22
N GLY A 123 3.20 -12.26 0.95
CA GLY A 123 2.23 -12.99 0.12
C GLY A 123 2.74 -14.35 -0.36
N SER A 124 2.46 -14.67 -1.63
CA SER A 124 2.95 -15.92 -2.25
C SER A 124 4.47 -16.09 -2.19
N PHE A 125 5.23 -14.99 -2.17
CA PHE A 125 6.70 -15.02 -2.15
C PHE A 125 7.25 -15.49 -0.81
N GLN A 126 6.81 -14.91 0.32
CA GLN A 126 7.25 -15.39 1.64
C GLN A 126 6.77 -16.82 1.92
N ALA A 127 5.56 -17.18 1.45
CA ALA A 127 5.11 -18.57 1.56
C ALA A 127 5.97 -19.54 0.73
N LEU A 128 6.42 -19.10 -0.46
CA LEU A 128 7.36 -19.87 -1.27
C LEU A 128 8.74 -19.98 -0.59
N ASP A 129 9.24 -18.89 0.00
CA ASP A 129 10.51 -18.88 0.72
C ASP A 129 10.47 -19.81 1.95
N ASN A 130 9.39 -19.76 2.73
CA ASN A 130 9.17 -20.68 3.85
C ASN A 130 9.08 -22.14 3.39
N LEU A 131 8.30 -22.42 2.34
CA LEU A 131 8.14 -23.77 1.80
C LEU A 131 9.46 -24.31 1.24
N ASN A 132 10.22 -23.48 0.54
CA ASN A 132 11.52 -23.84 -0.01
C ASN A 132 12.52 -24.09 1.12
N GLY A 133 12.49 -23.32 2.20
CA GLY A 133 13.30 -23.59 3.39
C GLY A 133 13.03 -24.98 3.95
N GLU A 134 11.76 -25.31 4.18
CA GLU A 134 11.37 -26.60 4.76
C GLU A 134 11.73 -27.76 3.82
N LEU A 135 11.46 -27.60 2.52
CA LEU A 135 11.69 -28.64 1.52
C LEU A 135 13.18 -28.87 1.21
N LEU A 136 13.96 -27.80 1.07
CA LEU A 136 15.35 -27.88 0.59
C LEU A 136 16.32 -28.17 1.73
N CYS A 137 16.07 -27.61 2.91
CA CYS A 137 17.04 -27.65 4.00
C CYS A 137 16.41 -27.86 5.38
N GLY A 138 15.09 -28.06 5.51
CA GLY A 138 14.42 -28.26 6.81
C GLY A 138 14.44 -27.03 7.72
N CYS A 139 14.44 -25.83 7.15
CA CYS A 139 14.41 -24.56 7.88
C CYS A 139 13.14 -23.77 7.59
N ASN A 140 12.72 -22.91 8.52
CA ASN A 140 11.47 -22.15 8.37
C ASN A 140 11.48 -21.13 7.20
N ASP A 141 12.64 -20.86 6.59
CA ASP A 141 12.84 -19.91 5.49
C ASP A 141 14.06 -20.36 4.66
N VAL A 142 14.01 -20.21 3.33
CA VAL A 142 15.11 -20.56 2.42
C VAL A 142 16.38 -19.72 2.66
N HIS A 143 16.24 -18.47 3.15
CA HIS A 143 17.36 -17.61 3.51
C HIS A 143 18.09 -18.10 4.77
N ALA A 144 17.45 -18.95 5.59
CA ALA A 144 18.08 -19.60 6.73
C ALA A 144 18.90 -20.84 6.33
N CYS A 145 18.79 -21.33 5.10
CA CYS A 145 19.53 -22.51 4.64
C CYS A 145 21.03 -22.23 4.56
N VAL A 146 21.86 -23.13 5.12
CA VAL A 146 23.32 -23.07 4.98
C VAL A 146 23.79 -23.97 3.83
N PRO A 147 24.40 -23.43 2.76
CA PRO A 147 24.87 -24.22 1.63
C PRO A 147 25.87 -25.31 2.04
N GLY A 148 25.67 -26.53 1.55
CA GLY A 148 26.56 -27.67 1.83
C GLY A 148 26.42 -28.27 3.24
N SER A 149 25.51 -27.75 4.07
CA SER A 149 25.22 -28.30 5.39
C SER A 149 24.15 -29.39 5.36
N PRO A 150 24.08 -30.26 6.38
CA PRO A 150 22.98 -31.20 6.54
C PRO A 150 21.62 -30.48 6.73
N PRO A 151 20.50 -31.09 6.33
CA PRO A 151 19.16 -30.56 6.62
C PRO A 151 18.96 -30.29 8.13
N GLY A 152 18.26 -29.22 8.46
CA GLY A 152 18.04 -28.69 9.81
C GLY A 152 19.12 -27.73 10.30
N SER A 153 20.17 -27.48 9.52
CA SER A 153 21.23 -26.53 9.85
C SER A 153 20.84 -25.11 9.43
N CYS A 154 20.10 -24.41 10.30
CA CYS A 154 19.52 -23.10 9.99
C CYS A 154 20.32 -21.95 10.62
N GLN A 155 20.58 -20.89 9.84
CA GLN A 155 21.06 -19.62 10.37
C GLN A 155 19.88 -18.71 10.77
N PRO A 156 20.03 -17.93 11.86
CA PRO A 156 19.03 -16.93 12.25
C PRO A 156 18.95 -15.78 11.25
#